data_AF-A0A7S3S436-F1
#
_entry.id   AF-A0A7S3S436-F1
#
_cell.length_a   1.000
_cell.length_b   1.000
_cell.length_c   1.000
_cell.angle_alpha   90.00
_cell.angle_beta   90.00
_cell.angle_gamma   90.00
#
_symmetry.space_group_name_H-M   'P 1'
#
loop_
_entity.id
_entity.type
_entity.pdbx_description
1 polymer ?
#
loop_
_entity_poly.entity_id
_entity_poly.type
_entity_poly.pdbx_seq_one_letter_code
_entity_poly.pdbx_strand_id
1 'polypeptide(L)'
;LPWLEAGRLRPRPSPSCAAACGLGRARIGRRAQRRAAPPDRPLRRPGHTRRTTAITRHSPPLQALRRAAAMKLNIANPSTGCQKLYEIEDEKKLRTLYDKRLATEVDGSDLGEEFAGYIFKVMGGQDKQGFPMKQGVLTADRVRLMMAKGDQGCRGYGMRKGERYRKSCRGCIISHNIAV
;
A
#
# COMPACT_ATOMS: atom_id res chain seq x y z
N LEU A 1 -19.96 50.24 -7.62
CA LEU A 1 -21.35 50.46 -7.15
C LEU A 1 -22.24 50.53 -8.40
N PRO A 2 -23.42 49.89 -8.48
CA PRO A 2 -24.16 48.98 -7.58
C PRO A 2 -24.19 47.51 -8.13
N TRP A 3 -24.24 46.42 -7.35
CA TRP A 3 -25.26 45.87 -6.42
C TRP A 3 -26.42 45.09 -7.06
N LEU A 4 -26.86 44.05 -6.33
CA LEU A 4 -27.95 43.05 -6.49
C LEU A 4 -27.54 41.68 -7.07
N GLU A 5 -27.37 40.57 -6.34
CA GLU A 5 -28.00 39.96 -5.13
C GLU A 5 -29.29 39.15 -5.41
N ALA A 6 -29.22 37.83 -5.17
CA ALA A 6 -30.26 36.86 -4.76
C ALA A 6 -29.92 35.46 -5.33
N GLY A 7 -29.96 34.33 -4.63
CA GLY A 7 -30.38 34.03 -3.27
C GLY A 7 -29.90 32.62 -2.87
N ARG A 8 -29.42 32.51 -1.63
CA ARG A 8 -29.16 31.28 -0.90
C ARG A 8 -30.49 30.64 -0.48
N LEU A 9 -30.63 29.32 -0.58
CA LEU A 9 -31.40 28.54 0.41
C LEU A 9 -30.80 27.12 0.55
N ARG A 10 -30.06 26.90 1.65
CA ARG A 10 -29.84 25.56 2.20
C ARG A 10 -30.84 25.36 3.35
N PRO A 11 -31.55 24.24 3.44
CA PRO A 11 -32.46 24.01 4.55
C PRO A 11 -31.70 23.76 5.86
N ARG A 12 -32.14 24.43 6.92
CA ARG A 12 -31.78 24.13 8.32
C ARG A 12 -32.61 22.93 8.79
N PRO A 13 -32.07 21.97 9.56
CA PRO A 13 -32.89 21.00 10.26
C PRO A 13 -33.46 21.62 11.55
N SER A 14 -34.79 21.57 11.71
CA SER A 14 -35.50 21.94 12.94
C SER A 14 -35.64 20.74 13.90
N PRO A 15 -35.73 20.97 15.22
CA PRO A 15 -35.85 19.94 16.23
C PRO A 15 -37.31 19.73 16.64
N SER A 16 -37.92 18.59 16.33
CA SER A 16 -39.08 18.04 17.04
C SER A 16 -39.57 16.79 16.33
N CYS A 17 -39.54 15.65 17.03
CA CYS A 17 -40.65 14.68 17.08
C CYS A 17 -40.15 13.47 17.87
N ALA A 18 -40.39 13.55 19.18
CA ALA A 18 -40.62 12.38 19.98
C ALA A 18 -41.94 11.74 19.51
N ALA A 19 -41.91 10.45 19.16
CA ALA A 19 -42.99 9.50 19.46
C ALA A 19 -42.62 8.09 18.99
N ALA A 20 -42.60 7.18 19.95
CA ALA A 20 -43.12 5.82 19.87
C ALA A 20 -42.60 4.88 18.77
N CYS A 21 -41.63 4.05 19.14
CA CYS A 21 -41.76 2.61 18.91
C CYS A 21 -41.02 1.86 20.02
N GLY A 22 -41.74 1.58 21.11
CA GLY A 22 -41.28 0.68 22.14
C GLY A 22 -41.54 -0.76 21.71
N LEU A 23 -40.52 -1.61 21.74
CA LEU A 23 -40.67 -3.05 21.93
C LEU A 23 -39.37 -3.60 22.54
N GLY A 24 -39.53 -4.35 23.64
CA GLY A 24 -38.64 -5.48 23.94
C GLY A 24 -37.43 -5.21 24.83
N ARG A 25 -37.63 -5.39 26.14
CA ARG A 25 -36.58 -5.54 27.15
C ARG A 25 -35.76 -6.83 26.91
N ALA A 26 -34.44 -6.76 27.04
CA ALA A 26 -33.62 -7.87 27.55
C ALA A 26 -32.33 -7.33 28.19
N ARG A 27 -32.29 -7.32 29.53
CA ARG A 27 -31.09 -7.04 30.32
C ARG A 27 -30.19 -8.28 30.28
N ILE A 28 -28.97 -8.16 29.77
CA ILE A 28 -27.89 -9.12 30.05
C ILE A 28 -26.78 -8.34 30.74
N GLY A 29 -26.68 -8.55 32.05
CA GLY A 29 -25.63 -7.97 32.88
C GLY A 29 -24.26 -8.53 32.47
N ARG A 30 -23.28 -7.65 32.27
CA ARG A 30 -21.87 -8.02 32.28
C ARG A 30 -21.26 -7.55 33.59
N ARG A 31 -21.09 -8.52 34.49
CA ARG A 31 -20.30 -8.42 35.72
C ARG A 31 -18.90 -7.86 35.38
N ALA A 32 -18.51 -6.83 36.12
CA ALA A 32 -17.12 -6.41 36.24
C ALA A 32 -16.30 -7.57 36.83
N GLN A 33 -15.36 -8.11 36.07
CA GLN A 33 -14.35 -9.02 36.59
C GLN A 33 -13.04 -8.26 36.73
N ARG A 34 -12.71 -7.96 37.99
CA ARG A 34 -11.37 -7.57 38.44
C ARG A 34 -10.40 -8.68 38.02
N ARG A 35 -9.39 -8.35 37.21
CA ARG A 35 -8.29 -9.28 36.91
C ARG A 35 -7.34 -9.27 38.11
N ALA A 36 -7.30 -10.40 38.83
CA ALA A 36 -6.27 -10.70 39.82
C ALA A 36 -4.93 -11.00 39.11
N ALA A 37 -3.82 -10.57 39.70
CA ALA A 37 -2.48 -10.90 39.26
C ALA A 37 -2.16 -12.39 39.54
N PRO A 38 -1.42 -13.10 38.66
CA PRO A 38 -1.03 -14.48 38.91
C PRO A 38 0.18 -14.55 39.88
N PRO A 39 0.28 -15.62 40.70
CA PRO A 39 1.39 -15.83 41.63
C PRO A 39 2.66 -16.36 40.96
N ASP A 40 3.78 -16.16 41.67
CA ASP A 40 5.16 -16.45 41.31
C ASP A 40 5.43 -17.90 40.87
N ARG A 41 6.27 -18.05 39.84
CA ARG A 41 6.78 -19.34 39.35
C ARG A 41 7.95 -19.84 40.22
N PRO A 42 8.04 -21.15 40.54
CA PRO A 42 9.19 -21.70 41.22
C PRO A 42 10.38 -21.95 40.28
N LEU A 43 11.58 -21.80 40.85
CA LEU A 43 12.90 -22.04 40.24
C LEU A 43 13.09 -23.53 39.87
N ARG A 44 13.46 -23.81 38.62
CA ARG A 44 13.83 -25.15 38.14
C ARG A 44 15.35 -25.32 38.25
N ARG A 45 15.81 -26.33 39.01
CA ARG A 45 17.21 -26.74 39.11
C ARG A 45 17.66 -27.57 37.88
N PRO A 46 18.97 -27.63 37.58
CA PRO A 46 19.50 -28.16 36.33
C PRO A 46 19.87 -29.65 36.44
N GLY A 47 19.84 -30.34 35.30
CA GLY A 47 20.52 -31.62 35.13
C GLY A 47 19.93 -32.44 34.00
N HIS A 48 20.48 -32.32 32.80
CA HIS A 48 20.52 -33.42 31.83
C HIS A 48 21.75 -33.29 30.93
N THR A 49 22.35 -34.44 30.71
CA THR A 49 23.64 -34.71 30.09
C THR A 49 23.67 -34.36 28.60
N ARG A 50 24.79 -33.76 28.16
CA ARG A 50 25.04 -33.47 26.73
C ARG A 50 25.29 -34.79 25.99
N ARG A 51 24.32 -35.23 25.18
CA ARG A 51 24.59 -36.10 24.03
C ARG A 51 24.76 -35.22 22.80
N THR A 52 25.99 -35.15 22.33
CA THR A 52 26.38 -34.62 21.02
C THR A 52 25.82 -35.55 19.94
N THR A 53 24.77 -35.13 19.25
CA THR A 53 24.43 -35.65 17.93
C THR A 53 24.76 -34.59 16.89
N ALA A 54 25.70 -34.94 16.01
CA ALA A 54 26.12 -34.13 14.89
C ALA A 54 24.93 -33.94 13.93
N ILE A 55 24.37 -32.74 13.92
CA ILE A 55 23.46 -32.32 12.85
C ILE A 55 24.34 -32.05 11.64
N THR A 56 24.34 -32.98 10.70
CA THR A 56 24.84 -32.80 9.34
C THR A 56 24.18 -31.56 8.75
N ARG A 57 24.98 -30.51 8.52
CA ARG A 57 24.55 -29.31 7.81
C ARG A 57 24.33 -29.69 6.36
N HIS A 58 23.15 -30.18 6.02
CA HIS A 58 22.68 -30.08 4.66
C HIS A 58 22.40 -28.60 4.39
N SER A 59 23.44 -27.91 3.93
CA SER A 59 23.33 -26.62 3.27
C SER A 59 22.30 -26.76 2.15
N PRO A 60 21.15 -26.05 2.22
CA PRO A 60 20.17 -26.12 1.15
C PRO A 60 20.83 -25.65 -0.16
N PRO A 61 20.46 -26.22 -1.31
CA PRO A 61 21.05 -25.85 -2.58
C PRO A 61 20.83 -24.34 -2.83
N LEU A 62 21.89 -23.66 -3.27
CA LEU A 62 21.93 -22.24 -3.64
C LEU A 62 20.89 -21.83 -4.72
N GLN A 63 20.08 -22.78 -5.22
CA GLN A 63 19.02 -22.56 -6.19
C GLN A 63 17.73 -21.95 -5.59
N ALA A 64 17.57 -21.92 -4.26
CA ALA A 64 16.40 -21.28 -3.62
C ALA A 64 16.50 -19.73 -3.51
N LEU A 65 17.62 -19.14 -3.92
CA LEU A 65 17.89 -17.69 -3.83
C LEU A 65 17.77 -16.94 -5.16
N ARG A 66 17.24 -17.60 -6.19
CA ARG A 66 17.12 -17.01 -7.53
C ARG A 66 15.68 -16.99 -8.03
N ARG A 67 14.75 -16.60 -7.15
CA ARG A 67 13.53 -15.95 -7.62
C ARG A 67 13.97 -14.63 -8.27
N ALA A 68 14.30 -14.71 -9.55
CA ALA A 68 14.45 -13.56 -10.41
C ALA A 68 13.27 -12.64 -10.16
N ALA A 69 13.55 -11.35 -10.02
CA ALA A 69 12.56 -10.34 -9.70
C ALA A 69 11.59 -10.16 -10.87
N ALA A 70 10.65 -11.10 -11.02
CA ALA A 70 9.55 -10.97 -11.96
C ALA A 70 8.76 -9.71 -11.58
N MET A 71 8.73 -8.75 -12.50
CA MET A 71 7.95 -7.52 -12.32
C MET A 71 6.53 -7.79 -12.81
N LYS A 72 5.55 -7.36 -12.02
CA LYS A 72 4.14 -7.43 -12.41
C LYS A 72 3.77 -6.12 -13.07
N LEU A 73 3.04 -6.14 -14.17
CA LEU A 73 2.50 -4.94 -14.80
C LEU A 73 0.99 -4.95 -14.66
N ASN A 74 0.44 -3.94 -13.97
CA ASN A 74 -1.00 -3.70 -13.95
C ASN A 74 -1.37 -2.78 -15.12
N ILE A 75 -1.96 -3.35 -16.17
CA ILE A 75 -2.37 -2.61 -17.36
C ILE A 75 -3.87 -2.32 -17.26
N ALA A 76 -4.21 -1.03 -17.32
CA ALA A 76 -5.59 -0.55 -17.31
C ALA A 76 -5.93 0.07 -18.67
N ASN A 77 -7.09 -0.31 -19.24
CA ASN A 77 -7.64 0.34 -20.41
C ASN A 77 -8.81 1.25 -19.98
N PRO A 78 -8.68 2.59 -20.08
CA PRO A 78 -9.73 3.50 -19.65
C PRO A 78 -11.01 3.41 -20.51
N SER A 79 -10.91 2.99 -21.78
CA SER A 79 -12.05 2.92 -22.70
C SER A 79 -13.01 1.77 -22.34
N THR A 80 -12.47 0.65 -21.86
CA THR A 80 -13.26 -0.52 -21.43
C THR A 80 -13.43 -0.59 -19.91
N GLY A 81 -12.64 0.17 -19.15
CA GLY A 81 -12.60 0.13 -17.69
C GLY A 81 -12.00 -1.15 -17.10
N CYS A 82 -11.51 -2.07 -17.95
CA CYS A 82 -10.91 -3.32 -17.51
C CYS A 82 -9.45 -3.12 -17.07
N GLN A 83 -9.04 -3.91 -16.07
CA GLN A 83 -7.67 -3.97 -15.58
C GLN A 83 -7.22 -5.42 -15.56
N LYS A 84 -6.01 -5.68 -16.06
CA LYS A 84 -5.40 -7.02 -16.05
C LYS A 84 -3.97 -6.94 -15.54
N LEU A 85 -3.59 -7.93 -14.74
CA LEU A 85 -2.25 -8.08 -14.23
C LEU A 85 -1.49 -9.07 -15.11
N TYR A 86 -0.34 -8.64 -15.61
CA TYR A 86 0.58 -9.44 -16.40
C TYR A 86 1.87 -9.66 -15.61
N GLU A 87 2.39 -10.87 -15.63
CA GLU A 87 3.65 -11.22 -14.99
C GLU A 87 4.72 -11.37 -16.09
N ILE A 88 5.74 -10.50 -16.06
CA ILE A 88 6.84 -10.53 -17.03
C ILE A 88 8.11 -10.98 -16.32
N GLU A 89 8.66 -12.11 -16.75
CA GLU A 89 9.91 -12.67 -16.23
C GLU A 89 11.13 -12.28 -17.10
N ASP A 90 10.89 -11.95 -18.37
CA ASP A 90 11.92 -11.63 -19.36
C ASP A 90 12.61 -10.28 -19.07
N GLU A 91 13.88 -10.34 -18.63
CA GLU A 91 14.67 -9.15 -18.29
C GLU A 91 14.91 -8.20 -19.47
N LYS A 92 14.95 -8.71 -20.71
CA LYS A 92 15.16 -7.89 -21.92
C LYS A 92 14.02 -6.90 -22.16
N LYS A 93 12.77 -7.33 -21.96
CA LYS A 93 11.56 -6.49 -22.08
C LYS A 93 11.51 -5.46 -20.95
N LEU A 94 11.88 -5.87 -19.73
CA LEU A 94 11.94 -4.99 -18.57
C LEU A 94 13.03 -3.91 -18.67
N ARG A 95 14.13 -4.20 -19.38
CA ARG A 95 15.23 -3.26 -19.59
C ARG A 95 14.76 -1.94 -20.21
N THR A 96 13.82 -2.00 -21.15
CA THR A 96 13.27 -0.83 -21.83
C THR A 96 12.38 0.02 -20.93
N LEU A 97 11.93 -0.50 -19.79
CA LEU A 97 11.17 0.26 -18.80
C LEU A 97 12.07 0.98 -17.79
N TYR A 98 13.29 0.48 -17.56
CA TYR A 98 14.20 1.12 -16.61
C TYR A 98 14.63 2.51 -17.07
N ASP A 99 14.94 3.36 -16.10
CA ASP A 99 15.36 4.76 -16.27
C ASP A 99 14.31 5.70 -16.90
N LYS A 100 13.15 5.16 -17.30
CA LYS A 100 12.00 5.98 -17.68
C LYS A 100 11.39 6.67 -16.46
N ARG A 101 10.84 7.86 -16.70
CA ARG A 101 10.15 8.66 -15.69
C ARG A 101 8.65 8.30 -15.68
N LEU A 102 8.02 8.43 -14.52
CA LEU A 102 6.56 8.43 -14.43
C LEU A 102 5.94 9.48 -15.37
N ALA A 103 4.76 9.13 -15.89
CA ALA A 103 3.98 9.84 -16.91
C ALA A 103 4.61 9.88 -18.31
N THR A 104 5.70 9.14 -18.55
CA THR A 104 6.28 8.96 -19.89
C THR A 104 5.48 7.92 -20.67
N GLU A 105 5.45 8.09 -21.99
CA GLU A 105 4.86 7.14 -22.94
C GLU A 105 5.89 6.06 -23.31
N VAL A 106 5.40 4.84 -23.50
CA VAL A 106 6.19 3.64 -23.80
C VAL A 106 5.48 2.86 -24.88
N ASP A 107 6.22 2.51 -25.92
CA ASP A 107 5.73 1.66 -26.99
C ASP A 107 5.53 0.22 -26.48
N GLY A 108 4.36 -0.33 -26.79
CA GLY A 108 3.98 -1.69 -26.39
C GLY A 108 4.75 -2.78 -27.12
N SER A 109 5.34 -2.47 -28.29
CA SER A 109 6.21 -3.39 -29.03
C SER A 109 7.39 -3.89 -28.21
N ASP A 110 7.88 -3.09 -27.27
CA ASP A 110 9.05 -3.41 -26.45
C ASP A 110 8.72 -4.43 -25.33
N LEU A 111 7.45 -4.53 -24.95
CA LEU A 111 6.99 -5.43 -23.89
C LEU A 111 6.60 -6.81 -24.45
N GLY A 112 6.17 -6.87 -25.70
CA GLY A 112 5.88 -8.12 -26.40
C GLY A 112 5.06 -7.92 -27.67
N GLU A 113 5.02 -8.95 -28.50
CA GLU A 113 4.26 -8.96 -29.76
C GLU A 113 2.75 -8.81 -29.51
N GLU A 114 2.24 -9.29 -28.37
CA GLU A 114 0.84 -9.16 -27.95
C GLU A 114 0.41 -7.70 -27.75
N PHE A 115 1.36 -6.81 -27.46
CA PHE A 115 1.12 -5.40 -27.21
C PHE A 115 1.64 -4.52 -28.36
N ALA A 116 1.97 -5.11 -29.51
CA ALA A 116 2.36 -4.37 -30.69
C ALA A 116 1.25 -3.39 -31.11
N GLY A 117 1.63 -2.12 -31.36
CA GLY A 117 0.70 -1.06 -31.76
C GLY A 117 -0.01 -0.35 -30.60
N TYR A 118 0.23 -0.73 -29.34
CA TYR A 118 -0.26 0.02 -28.18
C TYR A 118 0.78 1.03 -27.69
N ILE A 119 0.29 2.17 -27.21
CA ILE A 119 1.10 3.16 -26.49
C ILE A 119 0.65 3.16 -25.03
N PHE A 120 1.57 2.85 -24.13
CA PHE A 120 1.33 2.82 -22.70
C PHE A 120 1.86 4.07 -22.04
N LYS A 121 1.11 4.58 -21.06
CA LYS A 121 1.59 5.64 -20.18
C LYS A 121 1.87 5.09 -18.81
N VAL A 122 3.07 5.32 -18.28
CA VAL A 122 3.40 4.87 -16.92
C VAL A 122 2.71 5.78 -15.90
N MET A 123 1.59 5.33 -15.34
CA MET A 123 0.79 6.13 -14.40
C MET A 123 1.34 6.12 -12.97
N GLY A 124 2.02 5.05 -12.58
CA GLY A 124 2.45 4.84 -11.21
C GLY A 124 3.21 3.53 -11.06
N GLY A 125 3.52 3.19 -9.81
CA GLY A 125 4.11 1.92 -9.45
C GLY A 125 4.26 1.77 -7.94
N GLN A 126 4.53 0.55 -7.49
CA GLN A 126 4.82 0.23 -6.10
C GLN A 126 6.15 -0.49 -5.95
N ASP A 127 6.86 -0.14 -4.89
CA ASP A 127 8.06 -0.84 -4.46
C ASP A 127 7.70 -2.21 -3.85
N LYS A 128 8.68 -3.10 -3.72
CA LYS A 128 8.54 -4.44 -3.12
C LYS A 128 7.96 -4.42 -1.69
N GLN A 129 8.13 -3.33 -0.95
CA GLN A 129 7.56 -3.13 0.39
C GLN A 129 6.28 -2.28 0.39
N GLY A 130 5.67 -2.05 -0.79
CA GLY A 130 4.39 -1.35 -0.92
C GLY A 130 4.47 0.18 -0.83
N PHE A 131 5.67 0.76 -0.94
CA PHE A 131 5.79 2.22 -1.01
C PHE A 131 5.42 2.71 -2.41
N PRO A 132 4.48 3.67 -2.54
CA PRO A 132 4.09 4.20 -3.83
C PRO A 132 5.17 5.11 -4.41
N MET A 133 5.25 5.16 -5.73
CA MET A 133 6.03 6.16 -6.46
C MET A 133 5.32 7.52 -6.43
N LYS A 134 6.09 8.61 -6.37
CA LYS A 134 5.59 9.99 -6.38
C LYS A 134 6.10 10.75 -7.60
N GLN A 135 5.19 11.41 -8.32
CA GLN A 135 5.57 12.30 -9.42
C GLN A 135 6.38 13.50 -8.91
N GLY A 136 7.45 13.86 -9.63
CA GLY A 136 8.27 15.04 -9.34
C GLY A 136 9.48 14.80 -8.43
N VAL A 137 9.67 13.59 -7.90
CA VAL A 137 10.85 13.22 -7.13
C VAL A 137 11.84 12.52 -8.07
N LEU A 138 12.82 13.26 -8.59
CA LEU A 138 13.76 12.80 -9.63
C LEU A 138 14.87 11.87 -9.09
N THR A 139 14.51 10.90 -8.26
CA THR A 139 15.44 9.91 -7.72
C THR A 139 14.97 8.51 -8.08
N ALA A 140 15.91 7.58 -8.28
CA ALA A 140 15.57 6.17 -8.38
C ALA A 140 15.23 5.59 -7.00
N ASP A 141 15.80 6.13 -5.93
CA ASP A 141 15.67 5.63 -4.55
C ASP A 141 14.48 6.21 -3.79
N ARG A 142 14.29 5.73 -2.56
CA ARG A 142 13.27 6.22 -1.63
C ARG A 142 13.73 7.48 -0.93
N VAL A 143 12.83 8.44 -0.84
CA VAL A 143 13.05 9.71 -0.15
C VAL A 143 11.95 9.91 0.89
N ARG A 144 12.33 10.47 2.05
CA ARG A 144 11.39 10.82 3.12
C ARG A 144 10.95 12.27 2.98
N LEU A 145 9.72 12.48 2.53
CA LEU A 145 9.17 13.80 2.28
C LEU A 145 8.12 14.17 3.32
N MET A 146 8.01 15.47 3.60
CA MET A 146 6.92 16.01 4.42
C MET A 146 5.67 16.14 3.57
N MET A 147 4.68 15.28 3.80
CA MET A 147 3.47 15.19 3.01
C MET A 147 2.28 15.80 3.74
N ALA A 148 1.43 16.50 3.00
CA ALA A 148 0.15 16.98 3.48
C ALA A 148 -0.94 15.92 3.28
N LYS A 149 -2.13 16.20 3.81
CA LYS A 149 -3.32 15.38 3.57
C LYS A 149 -3.75 15.50 2.10
N GLY A 150 -3.89 14.36 1.42
CA GLY A 150 -4.34 14.29 0.02
C GLY A 150 -3.19 14.16 -0.99
N ASP A 151 -1.93 14.27 -0.56
CA ASP A 151 -0.79 14.02 -1.46
C ASP A 151 -0.72 12.55 -1.91
N GLN A 152 -0.12 12.29 -3.08
CA GLN A 152 0.12 10.93 -3.59
C GLN A 152 0.91 10.08 -2.60
N GLY A 153 0.30 9.04 -2.01
CA GLY A 153 0.88 8.20 -0.94
C GLY A 153 0.51 8.63 0.48
N CYS A 154 -0.19 9.76 0.64
CA CYS A 154 -0.73 10.24 1.90
C CYS A 154 -2.23 10.59 1.80
N ARG A 155 -3.08 9.57 1.91
CA ARG A 155 -4.55 9.74 1.95
C ARG A 155 -5.04 10.57 3.16
N GLY A 156 -4.21 10.69 4.20
CA GLY A 156 -4.47 11.53 5.37
C GLY A 156 -5.60 11.06 6.27
N TYR A 157 -5.82 9.74 6.35
CA TYR A 157 -6.63 9.13 7.40
C TYR A 157 -6.00 9.43 8.77
N GLY A 158 -6.78 10.01 9.69
CA GLY A 158 -6.34 10.34 11.05
C GLY A 158 -5.54 11.63 11.22
N MET A 159 -5.20 12.35 10.14
CA MET A 159 -4.46 13.62 10.24
C MET A 159 -5.37 14.79 10.65
N ARG A 160 -4.91 15.62 11.59
CA ARG A 160 -5.59 16.88 11.95
C ARG A 160 -5.40 17.91 10.84
N LYS A 161 -6.24 18.95 10.84
CA LYS A 161 -6.12 20.04 9.86
C LYS A 161 -4.76 20.73 10.00
N GLY A 162 -4.03 20.86 8.89
CA GLY A 162 -2.71 21.49 8.86
C GLY A 162 -1.53 20.61 9.29
N GLU A 163 -1.79 19.38 9.76
CA GLU A 163 -0.74 18.45 10.12
C GLU A 163 -0.02 17.90 8.88
N ARG A 164 1.31 17.76 8.96
CA ARG A 164 2.13 17.16 7.91
C ARG A 164 2.95 16.03 8.49
N TYR A 165 3.06 14.92 7.77
CA TYR A 165 3.79 13.73 8.23
C TYR A 165 4.95 13.43 7.31
N ARG A 166 6.09 12.98 7.87
CA ARG A 166 7.23 12.51 7.07
C ARG A 166 7.04 11.06 6.67
N LYS A 167 6.62 10.83 5.42
CA LYS A 167 6.48 9.48 4.83
C LYS A 167 7.61 9.20 3.84
N SER A 168 7.97 7.93 3.73
CA SER A 168 8.86 7.44 2.68
C SER A 168 8.04 7.23 1.40
N CYS A 169 8.51 7.78 0.30
CA CYS A 169 7.97 7.56 -1.05
C CYS A 169 9.09 7.07 -1.95
N ARG A 170 8.76 6.32 -3.00
CA ARG A 170 9.70 6.03 -4.08
C ARG A 170 9.72 7.21 -5.06
N GLY A 171 10.88 7.50 -5.64
CA GLY A 171 10.96 8.52 -6.67
C GLY A 171 10.29 8.11 -7.99
N CYS A 172 10.36 8.99 -8.98
CA CYS A 172 9.64 8.85 -10.24
C CYS A 172 10.39 8.03 -11.30
N ILE A 173 11.64 7.63 -11.03
CA ILE A 173 12.47 6.86 -11.97
C ILE A 173 12.23 5.37 -11.73
N ILE A 174 11.96 4.63 -12.80
CA ILE A 174 11.70 3.19 -12.75
C ILE A 174 13.02 2.44 -12.56
N SER A 175 13.05 1.51 -11.59
CA SER A 175 14.23 0.72 -11.24
C SER A 175 13.86 -0.73 -10.92
N HIS A 176 14.86 -1.61 -10.82
CA HIS A 176 14.74 -3.04 -10.46
C HIS A 176 14.09 -3.32 -9.10
N ASN A 177 13.93 -2.29 -8.26
CA ASN A 177 13.29 -2.41 -6.95
C ASN A 177 11.76 -2.34 -7.02
N ILE A 178 11.19 -2.03 -8.17
CA ILE A 178 9.74 -1.99 -8.38
C ILE A 178 9.18 -3.41 -8.45
N ALA A 179 8.00 -3.60 -7.87
CA ALA A 179 7.26 -4.86 -7.90
C ALA A 179 6.07 -4.82 -8.86
N VAL A 180 5.36 -3.67 -8.93
CA VAL A 180 4.12 -3.45 -9.70
C VAL A 180 4.12 -2.09 -10.37
#